data_AF-A0A7C6M526-F1
#
_entry.id   AF-A0A7C6M526-F1
#
_cell.length_a   1.000
_cell.length_b   1.000
_cell.length_c   1.000
_cell.angle_alpha   90.00
_cell.angle_beta   90.00
_cell.angle_gamma   90.00
#
_symmetry.space_group_name_H-M   'P 1'
#
loop_
_entity.id
_entity.type
_entity.pdbx_description
1 polymer ?
#
loop_
_entity_poly.entity_id
_entity_poly.type
_entity_poly.pdbx_seq_one_letter_code
_entity_poly.pdbx_strand_id
1 'polypeptide(L)'
;MKKKFKFFAALLVIVTLLNACNGGNNQDVDNKFVLEGLYEASDFIEIDFEELEDMQSRKLNFMLYIGDPSCGGCNLFSPIYRQFAIDYGLKLYYITPSTKLKEVVKIQYTPSLAPFQEGEPVIVIDPHDDEKPFASVSNLKDFTTKYFTLPSIYEVSEETLDEKIANNEEFVIYYFWKYCGDCARLANEILNEYQINHQGLKNFYYIEVDPYRSEGRTSEAWQTFANKYELDRYKWGVVPTFQYRKGSEIVEMAVYLNDTIETTGDDNIKVTQSFYEDAPYLNETMNNDEFKEASIDFHNTKILEFFNRVLPLVQN
;
A
#
# COMPACT_ATOMS: atom_id res chain seq x y z
N MET A 1 40.43 -62.74 -37.14
CA MET A 1 40.94 -61.56 -37.88
C MET A 1 39.78 -60.81 -38.49
N LYS A 2 39.78 -59.48 -38.37
CA LYS A 2 38.95 -58.47 -39.06
C LYS A 2 37.51 -58.26 -38.56
N LYS A 3 37.41 -57.17 -37.78
CA LYS A 3 36.26 -56.29 -37.50
C LYS A 3 35.39 -56.03 -38.74
N LYS A 4 34.09 -55.76 -38.48
CA LYS A 4 33.26 -54.63 -39.00
C LYS A 4 31.79 -54.99 -38.77
N PHE A 5 30.81 -54.10 -38.64
CA PHE A 5 30.68 -52.77 -38.04
C PHE A 5 29.15 -52.62 -37.88
N LYS A 6 28.71 -51.88 -36.86
CA LYS A 6 27.31 -51.77 -36.41
C LYS A 6 26.35 -51.21 -37.48
N PHE A 7 25.09 -51.65 -37.46
CA PHE A 7 23.93 -50.85 -37.85
C PHE A 7 22.78 -51.16 -36.89
N PHE A 8 22.70 -50.41 -35.79
CA PHE A 8 21.48 -50.30 -35.00
C PHE A 8 20.86 -48.96 -35.40
N ALA A 9 19.70 -49.03 -36.03
CA ALA A 9 18.89 -47.86 -36.35
C ALA A 9 18.35 -47.27 -35.04
N ALA A 10 19.07 -46.29 -34.49
CA ALA A 10 18.52 -45.41 -33.48
C ALA A 10 17.71 -44.33 -34.19
N LEU A 11 16.41 -44.38 -33.99
CA LEU A 11 15.45 -43.34 -34.35
C LEU A 11 15.87 -42.03 -33.67
N LEU A 12 16.56 -41.16 -34.41
CA LEU A 12 16.90 -39.82 -33.97
C LEU A 12 15.60 -38.99 -33.99
N VAL A 13 14.96 -38.86 -32.84
CA VAL A 13 13.94 -37.84 -32.62
C VAL A 13 14.66 -36.50 -32.69
N ILE A 14 14.63 -35.88 -33.87
CA ILE A 14 14.98 -34.48 -34.06
C ILE A 14 13.87 -33.69 -33.36
N VAL A 15 14.08 -33.35 -32.09
CA VAL A 15 13.37 -32.23 -31.47
C VAL A 15 13.91 -31.00 -32.15
N THR A 16 13.18 -30.53 -33.16
CA THR A 16 13.35 -29.22 -33.74
C THR A 16 13.12 -28.20 -32.64
N LEU A 17 14.22 -27.65 -32.10
CA LEU A 17 14.22 -26.37 -31.40
C LEU A 17 13.77 -25.31 -32.42
N LEU A 18 12.46 -25.11 -32.49
CA LEU A 18 11.88 -23.92 -33.11
C LEU A 18 12.22 -22.75 -32.18
N ASN A 19 13.23 -22.00 -32.60
CA ASN A 19 13.36 -20.59 -32.29
C ASN A 19 12.03 -19.90 -32.62
N ALA A 20 11.22 -19.67 -31.60
CA ALA A 20 10.23 -18.61 -31.60
C ALA A 20 10.83 -17.42 -30.85
N CYS A 21 11.66 -16.65 -31.55
CA CYS A 21 11.76 -15.23 -31.26
C CYS A 21 10.40 -14.59 -31.60
N ASN A 22 9.51 -14.57 -30.61
CA ASN A 22 8.51 -13.52 -30.45
C ASN A 22 9.01 -12.75 -29.23
N GLY A 23 9.53 -11.53 -29.33
CA GLY A 23 8.88 -10.40 -30.00
C GLY A 23 8.07 -9.65 -28.95
N GLY A 24 8.76 -8.91 -28.07
CA GLY A 24 8.15 -7.94 -27.15
C GLY A 24 7.52 -8.49 -25.89
N ASN A 25 8.31 -9.09 -24.99
CA ASN A 25 7.94 -9.03 -23.58
C ASN A 25 8.22 -7.59 -23.13
N ASN A 26 7.15 -6.82 -22.91
CA ASN A 26 7.17 -5.60 -22.12
C ASN A 26 7.74 -5.95 -20.72
N GLN A 27 9.06 -5.85 -20.57
CA GLN A 27 9.75 -5.76 -19.29
C GLN A 27 9.95 -4.28 -18.93
N ASP A 28 8.86 -3.52 -18.94
CA ASP A 28 8.80 -2.14 -18.41
C ASP A 28 7.68 -2.05 -17.36
N VAL A 29 7.56 -3.07 -16.50
CA VAL A 29 7.03 -2.83 -15.16
C VAL A 29 8.20 -2.26 -14.36
N ASP A 30 8.59 -1.03 -14.73
CA ASP A 30 9.54 -0.21 -13.99
C ASP A 30 9.14 -0.15 -12.52
N ASN A 31 10.12 -0.02 -11.61
CA ASN A 31 10.03 0.04 -10.14
C ASN A 31 9.10 1.15 -9.58
N LYS A 32 7.88 1.27 -10.06
CA LYS A 32 6.91 2.27 -9.64
C LYS A 32 6.34 1.88 -8.29
N PHE A 33 6.24 2.87 -7.42
CA PHE A 33 5.52 2.73 -6.15
C PHE A 33 4.11 3.32 -6.27
N VAL A 34 3.26 3.04 -5.30
CA VAL A 34 1.89 3.59 -5.23
C VAL A 34 1.88 4.76 -4.25
N LEU A 35 1.28 5.88 -4.65
CA LEU A 35 1.00 6.98 -3.73
C LEU A 35 -0.27 6.73 -2.92
N GLU A 36 -0.32 7.27 -1.71
CA GLU A 36 -1.52 7.26 -0.87
C GLU A 36 -2.65 8.08 -1.50
N GLY A 37 -3.87 7.55 -1.45
CA GLY A 37 -5.07 8.23 -1.93
C GLY A 37 -5.84 8.89 -0.79
N LEU A 38 -6.52 9.99 -1.09
CA LEU A 38 -7.43 10.70 -0.19
C LEU A 38 -8.74 10.97 -0.93
N TYR A 39 -9.86 10.44 -0.43
CA TYR A 39 -11.14 10.48 -1.14
C TYR A 39 -11.65 11.91 -1.34
N GLU A 40 -11.53 12.74 -0.31
CA GLU A 40 -11.97 14.14 -0.32
C GLU A 40 -10.76 15.09 -0.33
N ALA A 41 -9.82 14.80 -1.24
CA ALA A 41 -8.67 15.67 -1.44
C ALA A 41 -9.14 17.09 -1.79
N SER A 42 -8.68 18.07 -1.01
CA SER A 42 -9.04 19.49 -1.14
C SER A 42 -7.83 20.41 -1.07
N ASP A 43 -6.79 19.95 -0.37
CA ASP A 43 -5.50 20.61 -0.22
C ASP A 43 -4.38 19.58 -0.07
N PHE A 44 -3.14 20.04 -0.12
CA PHE A 44 -2.00 19.30 0.39
C PHE A 44 -1.88 19.44 1.90
N ILE A 45 -1.29 18.44 2.54
CA ILE A 45 -1.06 18.35 3.98
C ILE A 45 0.27 19.04 4.29
N GLU A 46 0.24 20.13 5.05
CA GLU A 46 1.46 20.75 5.57
C GLU A 46 2.05 19.86 6.67
N ILE A 47 3.34 19.56 6.53
CA ILE A 47 4.11 18.80 7.52
C ILE A 47 5.34 19.57 7.95
N ASP A 48 5.85 19.26 9.14
CA ASP A 48 7.15 19.73 9.60
C ASP A 48 8.28 18.73 9.32
N PHE A 49 9.49 19.06 9.79
CA PHE A 49 10.66 18.22 9.57
C PHE A 49 10.64 16.94 10.44
N GLU A 50 10.03 16.98 11.63
CA GLU A 50 9.93 15.81 12.49
C GLU A 50 8.94 14.79 11.91
N GLU A 51 7.83 15.28 11.34
CA GLU A 51 6.89 14.46 10.57
C GLU A 51 7.53 13.86 9.33
N LEU A 52 8.34 14.62 8.59
CA LEU A 52 9.13 14.07 7.48
C LEU A 52 10.06 12.95 7.97
N GLU A 53 10.80 13.15 9.06
CA GLU A 53 11.68 12.12 9.62
C GLU A 53 10.91 10.85 10.04
N ASP A 54 9.71 10.99 10.64
CA ASP A 54 8.82 9.85 10.94
C ASP A 54 8.45 9.10 9.66
N MET A 55 7.97 9.81 8.64
CA MET A 55 7.58 9.22 7.35
C MET A 55 8.75 8.50 6.66
N GLN A 56 9.96 9.07 6.73
CA GLN A 56 11.17 8.43 6.20
C GLN A 56 11.54 7.17 6.99
N SER A 57 11.54 7.25 8.33
CA SER A 57 11.88 6.10 9.20
C SER A 57 10.92 4.93 9.03
N ARG A 58 9.65 5.24 8.73
CA ARG A 58 8.58 4.27 8.46
C ARG A 58 8.58 3.77 7.02
N LYS A 59 9.52 4.23 6.19
CA LYS A 59 9.67 3.84 4.79
C LYS A 59 8.41 4.07 3.97
N LEU A 60 7.76 5.22 4.16
CA LEU A 60 6.55 5.53 3.44
C LEU A 60 6.84 5.96 1.99
N ASN A 61 5.83 5.75 1.14
CA ASN A 61 5.80 6.23 -0.23
C ASN A 61 4.92 7.49 -0.28
N PHE A 62 5.48 8.61 -0.70
CA PHE A 62 4.75 9.88 -0.73
C PHE A 62 5.34 10.85 -1.75
N MET A 63 4.64 11.95 -2.02
CA MET A 63 5.18 13.05 -2.81
C MET A 63 5.22 14.32 -1.97
N LEU A 64 6.40 14.95 -1.96
CA LEU A 64 6.68 16.15 -1.18
C LEU A 64 6.87 17.36 -2.10
N TYR A 65 6.05 18.38 -1.90
CA TYR A 65 6.24 19.70 -2.44
C TYR A 65 7.00 20.56 -1.43
N ILE A 66 8.11 21.16 -1.87
CA ILE A 66 8.94 22.04 -1.05
C ILE A 66 8.85 23.46 -1.61
N GLY A 67 8.30 24.38 -0.83
CA GLY A 67 8.04 25.74 -1.29
C GLY A 67 7.88 26.73 -0.15
N ASP A 68 7.96 28.02 -0.45
CA ASP A 68 7.75 29.08 0.55
C ASP A 68 6.60 29.99 0.07
N PRO A 69 5.66 30.40 0.94
CA PRO A 69 4.54 31.26 0.52
C PRO A 69 4.99 32.63 -0.03
N SER A 70 6.18 33.11 0.33
CA SER A 70 6.77 34.35 -0.18
C SER A 70 7.42 34.19 -1.57
N CYS A 71 7.61 32.95 -2.04
CA CYS A 71 8.26 32.66 -3.31
C CYS A 71 7.28 32.81 -4.49
N GLY A 72 7.63 33.66 -5.46
CA GLY A 72 6.78 33.95 -6.62
C GLY A 72 6.45 32.72 -7.47
N GLY A 73 7.44 31.85 -7.74
CA GLY A 73 7.23 30.59 -8.46
C GLY A 73 6.36 29.60 -7.67
N CYS A 74 6.50 29.59 -6.35
CA CYS A 74 5.74 28.75 -5.43
C CYS A 74 4.24 29.14 -5.44
N ASN A 75 3.96 30.44 -5.49
CA ASN A 75 2.60 30.96 -5.63
C ASN A 75 1.95 30.61 -6.98
N LEU A 76 2.75 30.45 -8.04
CA LEU A 76 2.26 29.98 -9.33
C LEU A 76 2.04 28.46 -9.37
N PHE A 77 2.90 27.69 -8.69
CA PHE A 77 2.86 26.23 -8.73
C PHE A 77 1.87 25.61 -7.73
N SER A 78 1.70 26.20 -6.54
CA SER A 78 0.81 25.67 -5.49
C SER A 78 -0.63 25.37 -5.98
N PRO A 79 -1.28 26.23 -6.80
CA PRO A 79 -2.58 25.91 -7.39
C PRO A 79 -2.57 24.68 -8.30
N ILE A 80 -1.47 24.44 -9.04
CA ILE A 80 -1.31 23.27 -9.91
C ILE A 80 -1.17 22.01 -9.06
N TYR A 81 -0.34 22.04 -8.03
CA TYR A 81 -0.14 20.91 -7.13
C TYR A 81 -1.43 20.53 -6.38
N ARG A 82 -2.16 21.54 -5.89
CA ARG A 82 -3.48 21.35 -5.27
C ARG A 82 -4.49 20.75 -6.25
N GLN A 83 -4.59 21.29 -7.46
CA GLN A 83 -5.52 20.75 -8.45
C GLN A 83 -5.16 19.31 -8.85
N PHE A 84 -3.86 18.98 -8.91
CA PHE A 84 -3.39 17.62 -9.11
C PHE A 84 -3.83 16.68 -7.96
N ALA A 85 -3.79 17.16 -6.71
CA ALA A 85 -4.32 16.40 -5.57
C ALA A 85 -5.81 16.10 -5.72
N ILE A 86 -6.60 17.11 -6.07
CA ILE A 86 -8.06 17.01 -6.24
C ILE A 86 -8.42 16.10 -7.42
N ASP A 87 -7.82 16.33 -8.59
CA ASP A 87 -8.17 15.63 -9.84
C ASP A 87 -7.92 14.11 -9.76
N TYR A 88 -6.98 13.70 -8.92
CA TYR A 88 -6.53 12.30 -8.81
C TYR A 88 -6.70 11.71 -7.41
N GLY A 89 -7.33 12.43 -6.48
CA GLY A 89 -7.57 11.99 -5.10
C GLY A 89 -6.28 11.60 -4.39
N LEU A 90 -5.24 12.44 -4.45
CA LEU A 90 -3.92 12.15 -3.89
C LEU A 90 -3.75 12.77 -2.50
N LYS A 91 -3.15 12.00 -1.58
CA LYS A 91 -2.65 12.52 -0.31
C LYS A 91 -1.25 13.11 -0.51
N LEU A 92 -1.19 14.41 -0.77
CA LEU A 92 0.04 15.12 -1.10
C LEU A 92 0.54 15.96 0.06
N TYR A 93 1.87 16.03 0.22
CA TYR A 93 2.49 16.71 1.35
C TYR A 93 3.24 17.98 0.91
N TYR A 94 3.30 18.96 1.80
CA TYR A 94 4.00 20.22 1.62
C TYR A 94 4.88 20.54 2.84
N ILE A 95 6.07 21.07 2.60
CA ILE A 95 6.95 21.55 3.67
C ILE A 95 7.64 22.86 3.27
N THR A 96 7.78 23.76 4.24
CA THR A 96 8.54 24.99 4.06
C THR A 96 10.05 24.72 4.17
N PRO A 97 10.91 25.25 3.27
CA PRO A 97 12.35 25.03 3.31
C PRO A 97 12.99 25.38 4.65
N SER A 98 13.84 24.49 5.16
CA SER A 98 14.71 24.73 6.31
C SER A 98 16.15 24.32 5.99
N THR A 99 17.11 24.76 6.79
CA THR A 99 18.52 24.33 6.64
C THR A 99 18.65 22.81 6.72
N LYS A 100 17.96 22.18 7.68
CA LYS A 100 17.95 20.72 7.84
C LYS A 100 17.38 20.01 6.60
N LEU A 101 16.25 20.49 6.09
CA LEU A 101 15.63 19.92 4.89
C LEU A 101 16.56 20.00 3.67
N LYS A 102 17.27 21.14 3.52
CA LYS A 102 18.25 21.32 2.44
C LYS A 102 19.41 20.33 2.50
N GLU A 103 19.84 19.94 3.69
CA GLU A 103 20.91 18.96 3.88
C GLU A 103 20.43 17.53 3.55
N VAL A 104 19.21 17.17 3.94
CA VAL A 104 18.63 15.84 3.73
C VAL A 104 18.20 15.64 2.27
N VAL A 105 17.40 16.55 1.74
CA VAL A 105 16.76 16.41 0.41
C VAL A 105 17.60 17.07 -0.69
N LYS A 106 18.65 17.82 -0.35
CA LYS A 106 19.58 18.46 -1.32
C LYS A 106 18.91 19.41 -2.31
N ILE A 107 17.87 20.13 -1.87
CA ILE A 107 17.20 21.15 -2.69
C ILE A 107 18.08 22.39 -2.89
N GLN A 108 18.02 22.99 -4.08
CA GLN A 108 18.72 24.24 -4.40
C GLN A 108 17.76 25.41 -4.58
N TYR A 109 16.65 25.18 -5.29
CA TYR A 109 15.64 26.20 -5.59
C TYR A 109 14.28 25.85 -4.99
N THR A 110 13.32 26.77 -5.09
CA THR A 110 11.90 26.51 -4.83
C THR A 110 11.05 27.12 -5.94
N PRO A 111 9.89 26.54 -6.28
CA PRO A 111 9.35 25.28 -5.76
C PRO A 111 10.20 24.07 -6.16
N SER A 112 10.22 23.02 -5.34
CA SER A 112 10.80 21.72 -5.70
C SER A 112 9.80 20.60 -5.45
N LEU A 113 9.93 19.51 -6.20
CA LEU A 113 9.17 18.28 -6.01
C LEU A 113 10.12 17.14 -5.73
N ALA A 114 9.75 16.31 -4.76
CA ALA A 114 10.47 15.11 -4.40
C ALA A 114 9.49 13.94 -4.17
N PRO A 115 9.36 13.01 -5.12
CA PRO A 115 8.73 11.71 -4.87
C PRO A 115 9.64 10.85 -3.99
N PHE A 116 9.08 10.29 -2.93
CA PHE A 116 9.76 9.39 -1.98
C PHE A 116 9.26 7.96 -2.16
N GLN A 117 10.21 7.03 -2.24
CA GLN A 117 9.97 5.59 -2.22
C GLN A 117 10.70 4.99 -1.03
N GLU A 118 10.00 4.24 -0.20
CA GLU A 118 10.55 3.65 1.02
C GLU A 118 11.28 4.66 1.92
N GLY A 119 10.77 5.89 2.01
CA GLY A 119 11.34 6.95 2.83
C GLY A 119 12.56 7.66 2.23
N GLU A 120 12.96 7.33 1.01
CA GLU A 120 14.09 7.94 0.31
C GLU A 120 13.63 8.71 -0.95
N PRO A 121 14.17 9.91 -1.23
CA PRO A 121 13.81 10.65 -2.43
C PRO A 121 14.32 9.92 -3.68
N VAL A 122 13.41 9.58 -4.60
CA VAL A 122 13.75 8.94 -5.89
C VAL A 122 14.39 9.96 -6.83
N ILE A 123 13.82 11.16 -6.86
CA ILE A 123 14.33 12.29 -7.60
C ILE A 123 13.91 13.57 -6.87
N VAL A 124 14.72 14.61 -7.00
CA VAL A 124 14.39 15.96 -6.57
C VAL A 124 14.53 16.85 -7.79
N ILE A 125 13.44 17.52 -8.17
CA ILE A 125 13.42 18.41 -9.32
C ILE A 125 12.96 19.80 -8.92
N ASP A 126 13.45 20.80 -9.65
CA ASP A 126 12.93 22.16 -9.60
C ASP A 126 12.82 22.76 -11.02
N PRO A 127 12.19 23.95 -11.19
CA PRO A 127 12.02 24.56 -12.50
C PRO A 127 13.31 24.87 -13.26
N HIS A 128 14.47 24.89 -12.60
CA HIS A 128 15.75 25.04 -13.28
C HIS A 128 16.19 23.75 -13.99
N ASP A 129 15.84 22.59 -13.40
CA ASP A 129 16.10 21.28 -14.00
C ASP A 129 15.13 20.99 -15.15
N ASP A 130 13.82 21.16 -14.91
CA ASP A 130 12.76 21.03 -15.92
C ASP A 130 11.55 21.90 -15.53
N GLU A 131 11.23 22.89 -16.35
CA GLU A 131 10.07 23.77 -16.13
C GLU A 131 8.73 23.09 -16.39
N LYS A 132 8.70 22.03 -17.21
CA LYS A 132 7.44 21.45 -17.71
C LYS A 132 6.53 20.92 -16.61
N PRO A 133 7.00 20.12 -15.62
CA PRO A 133 6.17 19.59 -14.55
C PRO A 133 5.48 20.68 -13.72
N PHE A 134 6.04 21.89 -13.70
CA PHE A 134 5.53 23.01 -12.92
C PHE A 134 4.55 23.91 -13.69
N ALA A 135 4.30 23.63 -14.98
CA ALA A 135 3.51 24.50 -15.85
C ALA A 135 2.01 24.15 -15.88
N SER A 136 1.63 22.90 -15.63
CA SER A 136 0.22 22.47 -15.62
C SER A 136 0.00 21.13 -14.92
N VAL A 137 -1.24 20.84 -14.54
CA VAL A 137 -1.64 19.55 -13.94
C VAL A 137 -1.32 18.38 -14.86
N SER A 138 -1.58 18.53 -16.18
CA SER A 138 -1.28 17.48 -17.16
C SER A 138 0.22 17.19 -17.23
N ASN A 139 1.07 18.22 -17.25
CA ASN A 139 2.51 18.01 -17.29
C ASN A 139 3.04 17.41 -15.99
N LEU A 140 2.49 17.84 -14.84
CA LEU A 140 2.82 17.25 -13.54
C LEU A 140 2.47 15.76 -13.53
N LYS A 141 1.29 15.39 -14.02
CA LYS A 141 0.88 13.99 -14.19
C LYS A 141 1.82 13.21 -15.10
N ASP A 142 2.13 13.74 -16.27
CA ASP A 142 2.99 13.06 -17.25
C ASP A 142 4.42 12.88 -16.73
N PHE A 143 4.92 13.82 -15.92
CA PHE A 143 6.18 13.68 -15.22
C PHE A 143 6.11 12.61 -14.13
N THR A 144 5.14 12.73 -13.25
CA THR A 144 5.04 11.91 -12.03
C THR A 144 4.71 10.44 -12.28
N THR A 145 3.87 10.16 -13.27
CA THR A 145 3.46 8.78 -13.65
C THR A 145 4.59 7.92 -14.22
N LYS A 146 5.77 8.51 -14.44
CA LYS A 146 7.01 7.77 -14.71
C LYS A 146 7.56 7.08 -13.46
N TYR A 147 7.31 7.63 -12.27
CA TYR A 147 7.88 7.16 -11.01
C TYR A 147 6.88 6.43 -10.12
N PHE A 148 5.60 6.76 -10.22
CA PHE A 148 4.57 6.15 -9.38
C PHE A 148 3.28 5.86 -10.13
N THR A 149 2.45 5.01 -9.52
CA THR A 149 1.08 4.73 -9.92
C THR A 149 0.13 5.56 -9.06
N LEU A 150 -0.93 6.09 -9.69
CA LEU A 150 -1.99 6.81 -8.99
C LEU A 150 -2.74 5.85 -8.05
N PRO A 151 -3.23 6.33 -6.88
CA PRO A 151 -3.93 5.50 -5.92
C PRO A 151 -5.16 4.84 -6.53
N SER A 152 -5.44 3.62 -6.08
CA SER A 152 -6.75 2.97 -6.30
C SER A 152 -7.45 2.64 -4.98
N ILE A 153 -6.82 2.99 -3.85
CA ILE A 153 -7.40 2.87 -2.52
C ILE A 153 -7.31 4.25 -1.87
N TYR A 154 -8.41 4.73 -1.30
CA TYR A 154 -8.53 6.10 -0.82
C TYR A 154 -8.80 6.16 0.68
N GLU A 155 -8.08 7.02 1.40
CA GLU A 155 -8.38 7.36 2.78
C GLU A 155 -9.75 8.02 2.85
N VAL A 156 -10.54 7.62 3.84
CA VAL A 156 -11.81 8.25 4.18
C VAL A 156 -11.82 8.68 5.65
N SER A 157 -12.55 9.75 5.92
CA SER A 157 -12.85 10.14 7.30
C SER A 157 -13.88 9.17 7.92
N GLU A 158 -14.02 9.23 9.25
CA GLU A 158 -15.08 8.50 9.96
C GLU A 158 -16.48 8.93 9.49
N GLU A 159 -16.68 10.23 9.26
CA GLU A 159 -17.94 10.80 8.75
C GLU A 159 -18.27 10.24 7.37
N THR A 160 -17.30 10.25 6.45
CA THR A 160 -17.47 9.68 5.10
C THR A 160 -17.78 8.19 5.19
N LEU A 161 -17.13 7.43 6.08
CA LEU A 161 -17.42 6.01 6.28
C LEU A 161 -18.85 5.78 6.80
N ASP A 162 -19.30 6.57 7.76
CA ASP A 162 -20.67 6.53 8.27
C ASP A 162 -21.70 6.84 7.19
N GLU A 163 -21.44 7.86 6.35
CA GLU A 163 -22.30 8.22 5.23
C GLU A 163 -22.44 7.07 4.23
N LYS A 164 -21.34 6.41 3.87
CA LYS A 164 -21.36 5.24 2.97
C LYS A 164 -22.19 4.10 3.52
N ILE A 165 -22.06 3.84 4.82
CA ILE A 165 -22.86 2.84 5.53
C ILE A 165 -24.34 3.24 5.51
N ALA A 166 -24.66 4.49 5.85
CA ALA A 166 -26.03 5.00 5.92
C ALA A 166 -26.74 5.05 4.55
N ASN A 167 -25.98 5.32 3.49
CA ASN A 167 -26.46 5.35 2.11
C ASN A 167 -26.58 3.96 1.48
N ASN A 168 -26.32 2.89 2.25
CA ASN A 168 -26.35 1.51 1.79
C ASN A 168 -25.42 1.25 0.58
N GLU A 169 -24.26 1.91 0.57
CA GLU A 169 -23.23 1.69 -0.45
C GLU A 169 -22.57 0.31 -0.29
N GLU A 170 -22.04 -0.21 -1.39
CA GLU A 170 -21.30 -1.46 -1.44
C GLU A 170 -19.80 -1.17 -1.65
N PHE A 171 -18.96 -1.55 -0.69
CA PHE A 171 -17.54 -1.16 -0.67
C PHE A 171 -16.66 -2.10 0.15
N VAL A 172 -15.34 -1.98 -0.02
CA VAL A 172 -14.33 -2.56 0.87
C VAL A 172 -13.70 -1.45 1.71
N ILE A 173 -13.57 -1.67 3.01
CA ILE A 173 -12.86 -0.77 3.94
C ILE A 173 -11.70 -1.51 4.60
N TYR A 174 -10.52 -0.89 4.58
CA TYR A 174 -9.30 -1.33 5.25
C TYR A 174 -9.05 -0.48 6.49
N TYR A 175 -9.05 -1.11 7.67
CA TYR A 175 -8.67 -0.46 8.92
C TYR A 175 -7.17 -0.62 9.15
N PHE A 176 -6.45 0.51 9.13
CA PHE A 176 -5.00 0.60 9.14
C PHE A 176 -4.53 1.41 10.37
N TRP A 177 -3.37 1.05 10.92
CA TRP A 177 -2.71 1.90 11.92
C TRP A 177 -1.27 2.19 11.49
N LYS A 178 -0.91 3.47 11.44
CA LYS A 178 0.40 3.93 10.96
C LYS A 178 1.61 3.32 11.69
N TYR A 179 1.45 2.92 12.96
CA TYR A 179 2.49 2.28 13.79
C TYR A 179 2.40 0.75 13.85
N CYS A 180 1.56 0.12 13.01
CA CYS A 180 1.36 -1.33 12.96
C CYS A 180 2.38 -2.00 12.02
N GLY A 181 3.29 -2.80 12.58
CA GLY A 181 4.28 -3.55 11.80
C GLY A 181 3.67 -4.51 10.77
N ASP A 182 2.61 -5.23 11.15
CA ASP A 182 1.90 -6.14 10.24
C ASP A 182 1.19 -5.39 9.11
N CYS A 183 0.78 -4.15 9.36
CA CYS A 183 0.17 -3.28 8.36
C CYS A 183 1.18 -2.77 7.34
N ALA A 184 2.39 -2.42 7.80
CA ALA A 184 3.50 -2.08 6.90
C ALA A 184 3.90 -3.30 6.05
N ARG A 185 3.95 -4.50 6.65
CA ARG A 185 4.20 -5.75 5.92
C ARG A 185 3.15 -6.00 4.84
N LEU A 186 1.87 -5.96 5.21
CA LEU A 186 0.75 -6.14 4.30
C LEU A 186 0.78 -5.15 3.13
N ALA A 187 1.14 -3.90 3.39
CA ALA A 187 1.29 -2.89 2.35
C ALA A 187 2.37 -3.27 1.34
N ASN A 188 3.54 -3.67 1.84
CA ASN A 188 4.71 -4.00 1.03
C ASN A 188 4.59 -5.32 0.27
N GLU A 189 4.01 -6.35 0.89
CA GLU A 189 3.94 -7.70 0.32
C GLU A 189 2.69 -7.94 -0.53
N ILE A 190 1.60 -7.19 -0.30
CA ILE A 190 0.32 -7.44 -0.98
C ILE A 190 -0.27 -6.17 -1.60
N LEU A 191 -0.61 -5.16 -0.80
CA LEU A 191 -1.48 -4.07 -1.27
C LEU A 191 -0.86 -3.25 -2.40
N ASN A 192 0.45 -2.97 -2.33
CA ASN A 192 1.13 -2.17 -3.35
C ASN A 192 1.17 -2.92 -4.69
N GLU A 193 1.58 -4.18 -4.69
CA GLU A 193 1.60 -5.01 -5.90
C GLU A 193 0.19 -5.20 -6.46
N TYR A 194 -0.80 -5.44 -5.57
CA TYR A 194 -2.18 -5.61 -5.98
C TYR A 194 -2.72 -4.36 -6.69
N GLN A 195 -2.50 -3.16 -6.15
CA GLN A 195 -2.91 -1.90 -6.77
C GLN A 195 -2.20 -1.64 -8.11
N ILE A 196 -0.91 -1.96 -8.22
CA ILE A 196 -0.15 -1.81 -9.48
C ILE A 196 -0.76 -2.68 -10.58
N ASN A 197 -1.11 -3.93 -10.24
CA ASN A 197 -1.64 -4.91 -11.19
C ASN A 197 -3.15 -4.75 -11.46
N HIS A 198 -3.88 -4.02 -10.60
CA HIS A 198 -5.33 -3.84 -10.69
C HIS A 198 -5.69 -2.36 -10.58
N GLN A 199 -5.43 -1.60 -11.64
CA GLN A 199 -5.78 -0.18 -11.68
C GLN A 199 -7.30 0.03 -11.72
N GLY A 200 -7.77 1.11 -11.08
CA GLY A 200 -9.17 1.51 -11.12
C GLY A 200 -10.06 0.72 -10.17
N LEU A 201 -9.51 0.25 -9.04
CA LEU A 201 -10.32 -0.26 -7.93
C LEU A 201 -11.26 0.87 -7.49
N LYS A 202 -12.56 0.70 -7.73
CA LYS A 202 -13.59 1.58 -7.21
C LYS A 202 -14.05 1.05 -5.87
N ASN A 203 -14.52 1.95 -5.00
CA ASN A 203 -15.13 1.58 -3.72
C ASN A 203 -14.21 0.74 -2.81
N PHE A 204 -12.90 1.00 -2.87
CA PHE A 204 -11.94 0.48 -1.92
C PHE A 204 -11.35 1.65 -1.13
N TYR A 205 -11.67 1.68 0.16
CA TYR A 205 -11.29 2.75 1.07
C TYR A 205 -10.38 2.21 2.18
N TYR A 206 -9.67 3.11 2.85
CA TYR A 206 -9.03 2.82 4.13
C TYR A 206 -9.29 3.91 5.16
N ILE A 207 -9.18 3.56 6.44
CA ILE A 207 -9.25 4.52 7.55
C ILE A 207 -8.01 4.34 8.43
N GLU A 208 -7.30 5.44 8.67
CA GLU A 208 -6.21 5.51 9.63
C GLU A 208 -6.79 5.60 11.04
N VAL A 209 -6.46 4.63 11.90
CA VAL A 209 -7.08 4.50 13.22
C VAL A 209 -6.27 5.10 14.37
N ASP A 210 -5.11 5.70 14.10
CA ASP A 210 -4.30 6.38 15.11
C ASP A 210 -5.09 7.35 16.02
N PRO A 211 -6.04 8.16 15.50
CA PRO A 211 -6.86 9.05 16.34
C PRO A 211 -7.64 8.33 17.44
N TYR A 212 -7.95 7.04 17.25
CA TYR A 212 -8.71 6.22 18.21
C TYR A 212 -7.80 5.27 19.01
N ARG A 213 -6.68 4.87 18.42
CA ARG A 213 -5.81 3.78 18.90
C ARG A 213 -4.56 4.25 19.62
N SER A 214 -4.18 5.52 19.50
CA SER A 214 -2.94 6.08 20.06
C SER A 214 -2.78 5.85 21.57
N GLU A 215 -3.88 5.90 22.33
CA GLU A 215 -3.90 5.60 23.78
C GLU A 215 -3.87 4.09 24.12
N GLY A 216 -3.85 3.24 23.10
CA GLY A 216 -3.79 1.80 23.22
C GLY A 216 -5.13 1.09 23.01
N ARG A 217 -5.02 -0.23 22.88
CA ARG A 217 -6.09 -1.16 22.49
C ARG A 217 -7.19 -1.35 23.53
N THR A 218 -6.97 -0.86 24.75
CA THR A 218 -7.93 -0.93 25.86
C THR A 218 -8.52 0.43 26.19
N SER A 219 -8.17 1.49 25.45
CA SER A 219 -8.74 2.82 25.66
C SER A 219 -10.23 2.82 25.32
N GLU A 220 -10.99 3.72 25.93
CA GLU A 220 -12.41 3.92 25.62
C GLU A 220 -12.60 4.38 24.16
N ALA A 221 -11.69 5.23 23.67
CA ALA A 221 -11.71 5.70 22.28
C ALA A 221 -11.59 4.51 21.29
N TRP A 222 -10.62 3.62 21.49
CA TRP A 222 -10.45 2.45 20.63
C TRP A 222 -11.63 1.50 20.74
N GLN A 223 -12.07 1.17 21.96
CA GLN A 223 -13.19 0.24 22.14
C GLN A 223 -14.48 0.78 21.52
N THR A 224 -14.74 2.09 21.65
CA THR A 224 -15.91 2.72 21.02
C THR A 224 -15.84 2.62 19.51
N PHE A 225 -14.70 2.97 18.91
CA PHE A 225 -14.49 2.87 17.47
C PHE A 225 -14.60 1.42 16.97
N ALA A 226 -13.90 0.48 17.63
CA ALA A 226 -13.89 -0.93 17.27
C ALA A 226 -15.27 -1.56 17.37
N ASN A 227 -16.05 -1.25 18.41
CA ASN A 227 -17.41 -1.75 18.56
C ASN A 227 -18.35 -1.13 17.50
N LYS A 228 -18.22 0.18 17.22
CA LYS A 228 -19.05 0.87 16.21
C LYS A 228 -18.95 0.21 14.84
N TYR A 229 -17.73 -0.18 14.44
CA TYR A 229 -17.47 -0.81 13.16
C TYR A 229 -17.38 -2.34 13.22
N GLU A 230 -17.72 -2.93 14.37
CA GLU A 230 -17.72 -4.38 14.65
C GLU A 230 -16.37 -5.07 14.34
N LEU A 231 -15.26 -4.38 14.61
CA LEU A 231 -13.91 -4.96 14.56
C LEU A 231 -13.68 -5.97 15.70
N ASP A 232 -14.41 -5.81 16.80
CA ASP A 232 -14.43 -6.69 17.97
C ASP A 232 -15.06 -8.08 17.70
N ARG A 233 -15.66 -8.30 16.52
CA ARG A 233 -16.00 -9.64 16.03
C ARG A 233 -14.81 -10.60 16.09
N TYR A 234 -13.59 -10.08 16.07
CA TYR A 234 -12.39 -10.81 16.46
C TYR A 234 -11.58 -10.05 17.53
N LYS A 235 -11.52 -10.65 18.74
CA LYS A 235 -10.82 -10.10 19.91
C LYS A 235 -11.34 -8.70 20.28
N TRP A 236 -10.47 -7.71 20.44
CA TRP A 236 -10.81 -6.34 20.84
C TRP A 236 -10.69 -5.36 19.65
N GLY A 237 -10.82 -5.86 18.42
CA GLY A 237 -10.54 -5.09 17.21
C GLY A 237 -9.05 -5.11 16.90
N VAL A 238 -8.64 -5.99 16.00
CA VAL A 238 -7.26 -6.01 15.51
C VAL A 238 -7.19 -5.28 14.16
N VAL A 239 -6.02 -4.74 13.86
CA VAL A 239 -5.68 -4.24 12.53
C VAL A 239 -4.31 -4.82 12.17
N PRO A 240 -4.06 -5.15 10.89
CA PRO A 240 -4.85 -4.77 9.72
C PRO A 240 -6.07 -5.68 9.49
N THR A 241 -7.22 -5.04 9.21
CA THR A 241 -8.50 -5.73 8.97
C THR A 241 -9.21 -5.14 7.77
N PHE A 242 -9.78 -5.99 6.92
CA PHE A 242 -10.65 -5.63 5.82
C PHE A 242 -12.09 -6.05 6.11
N GLN A 243 -13.03 -5.22 5.68
CA GLN A 243 -14.44 -5.58 5.63
C GLN A 243 -14.98 -5.28 4.24
N TYR A 244 -15.69 -6.25 3.67
CA TYR A 244 -16.58 -6.03 2.53
C TYR A 244 -17.98 -5.76 3.08
N ARG A 245 -18.52 -4.58 2.80
CA ARG A 245 -19.79 -4.10 3.35
C ARG A 245 -20.82 -3.85 2.25
N LYS A 246 -22.09 -4.07 2.62
CA LYS A 246 -23.29 -3.61 1.91
C LYS A 246 -24.13 -2.82 2.91
N GLY A 247 -23.94 -1.50 2.90
CA GLY A 247 -24.44 -0.62 3.95
C GLY A 247 -23.95 -1.04 5.33
N SER A 248 -24.88 -1.26 6.26
CA SER A 248 -24.57 -1.72 7.61
C SER A 248 -24.12 -3.18 7.69
N GLU A 249 -24.40 -4.01 6.67
CA GLU A 249 -24.04 -5.42 6.70
C GLU A 249 -22.54 -5.61 6.40
N ILE A 250 -21.83 -6.31 7.28
CA ILE A 250 -20.51 -6.89 6.99
C ILE A 250 -20.75 -8.24 6.33
N VAL A 251 -20.59 -8.29 5.01
CA VAL A 251 -20.76 -9.50 4.21
C VAL A 251 -19.57 -10.44 4.40
N GLU A 252 -18.37 -9.88 4.44
CA GLU A 252 -17.14 -10.64 4.63
C GLU A 252 -16.09 -9.81 5.38
N MET A 253 -15.25 -10.48 6.17
CA MET A 253 -14.14 -9.88 6.90
C MET A 253 -12.88 -10.71 6.67
N ALA A 254 -11.75 -10.03 6.51
CA ALA A 254 -10.43 -10.64 6.46
C ALA A 254 -9.50 -9.92 7.43
N VAL A 255 -8.78 -10.70 8.23
CA VAL A 255 -7.88 -10.21 9.27
C VAL A 255 -6.49 -10.73 8.97
N TYR A 256 -5.45 -9.90 9.10
CA TYR A 256 -4.08 -10.27 8.73
C TYR A 256 -3.18 -10.40 9.96
N LEU A 257 -2.37 -11.47 9.99
CA LEU A 257 -1.42 -11.84 11.05
C LEU A 257 -1.96 -11.64 12.48
N ASN A 258 -3.08 -12.29 12.77
CA ASN A 258 -3.82 -12.05 14.00
C ASN A 258 -3.78 -13.20 15.01
N ASP A 259 -2.89 -14.16 14.80
CA ASP A 259 -2.74 -15.36 15.61
C ASP A 259 -2.38 -15.03 17.07
N THR A 260 -2.91 -15.80 18.02
CA THR A 260 -2.42 -15.84 19.40
C THR A 260 -1.44 -16.99 19.52
N ILE A 261 -0.25 -16.72 20.06
CA ILE A 261 0.80 -17.71 20.26
C ILE A 261 1.17 -17.87 21.74
N GLU A 262 1.50 -19.08 22.14
CA GLU A 262 2.07 -19.42 23.45
C GLU A 262 3.48 -19.99 23.25
N THR A 263 4.48 -19.49 23.97
CA THR A 263 5.84 -20.05 23.95
C THR A 263 5.88 -21.34 24.77
N THR A 264 6.26 -22.45 24.15
CA THR A 264 6.29 -23.77 24.80
C THR A 264 7.69 -24.24 25.22
N GLY A 265 8.72 -23.40 25.02
CA GLY A 265 10.14 -23.71 25.27
C GLY A 265 10.90 -24.07 24.00
N ASP A 266 12.23 -23.97 24.04
CA ASP A 266 13.18 -24.33 22.96
C ASP A 266 12.77 -23.83 21.56
N ASP A 267 12.56 -22.52 21.42
CA ASP A 267 12.15 -21.85 20.18
C ASP A 267 10.86 -22.38 19.55
N ASN A 268 10.05 -23.14 20.29
CA ASN A 268 8.76 -23.60 19.83
C ASN A 268 7.64 -22.71 20.35
N ILE A 269 6.61 -22.58 19.51
CA ILE A 269 5.38 -21.91 19.85
C ILE A 269 4.19 -22.82 19.59
N LYS A 270 3.07 -22.52 20.24
CA LYS A 270 1.78 -23.10 19.95
C LYS A 270 0.80 -22.00 19.55
N VAL A 271 0.14 -22.16 18.41
CA VAL A 271 -0.91 -21.24 17.98
C VAL A 271 -2.21 -21.64 18.67
N THR A 272 -2.73 -20.79 19.55
CA THR A 272 -3.91 -21.12 20.36
C THR A 272 -5.19 -20.50 19.83
N GLN A 273 -5.09 -19.45 19.02
CA GLN A 273 -6.24 -18.80 18.40
C GLN A 273 -5.83 -18.22 17.06
N SER A 274 -6.71 -18.31 16.07
CA SER A 274 -6.62 -17.59 14.80
C SER A 274 -8.02 -17.08 14.42
N PHE A 275 -8.08 -16.15 13.47
CA PHE A 275 -9.35 -15.71 12.88
C PHE A 275 -9.84 -16.76 11.89
N TYR A 276 -8.89 -17.41 11.21
CA TYR A 276 -9.16 -18.48 10.27
C TYR A 276 -9.10 -19.82 11.00
N GLU A 277 -10.26 -20.45 11.18
CA GLU A 277 -10.37 -21.76 11.82
C GLU A 277 -9.69 -22.88 11.02
N ASP A 278 -9.46 -22.65 9.72
CA ASP A 278 -8.79 -23.57 8.80
C ASP A 278 -7.26 -23.36 8.71
N ALA A 279 -6.68 -22.55 9.60
CA ALA A 279 -5.24 -22.37 9.67
C ALA A 279 -4.55 -23.72 9.97
N PRO A 280 -3.59 -24.17 9.13
CA PRO A 280 -3.03 -25.53 9.21
C PRO A 280 -2.17 -25.78 10.46
N TYR A 281 -1.74 -24.70 11.12
CA TYR A 281 -0.93 -24.72 12.34
C TYR A 281 -1.75 -24.44 13.61
N LEU A 282 -3.07 -24.29 13.51
CA LEU A 282 -3.92 -24.01 14.67
C LEU A 282 -3.90 -25.20 15.64
N ASN A 283 -3.62 -24.92 16.92
CA ASN A 283 -3.41 -25.88 18.00
C ASN A 283 -2.17 -26.79 17.87
N GLU A 284 -1.33 -26.58 16.86
CA GLU A 284 -0.08 -27.30 16.69
C GLU A 284 1.08 -26.62 17.41
N THR A 285 2.08 -27.40 17.82
CA THR A 285 3.36 -26.90 18.31
C THR A 285 4.39 -27.03 17.20
N MET A 286 5.08 -25.93 16.88
CA MET A 286 6.08 -25.91 15.82
C MET A 286 7.20 -24.93 16.15
N ASN A 287 8.31 -25.03 15.42
CA ASN A 287 9.41 -24.09 15.54
C ASN A 287 8.95 -22.66 15.16
N ASN A 288 9.45 -21.65 15.86
CA ASN A 288 9.05 -20.25 15.68
C ASN A 288 9.36 -19.73 14.27
N ASP A 289 10.47 -20.11 13.67
CA ASP A 289 10.82 -19.65 12.32
C ASP A 289 9.97 -20.34 11.26
N GLU A 290 9.70 -21.65 11.42
CA GLU A 290 8.74 -22.38 10.58
C GLU A 290 7.33 -21.77 10.68
N PHE A 291 6.91 -21.36 11.89
CA PHE A 291 5.62 -20.69 12.08
C PHE A 291 5.56 -19.34 11.35
N LYS A 292 6.60 -18.50 11.47
CA LYS A 292 6.58 -17.17 10.84
C LYS A 292 6.38 -17.29 9.34
N GLU A 293 7.11 -18.18 8.68
CA GLU A 293 6.99 -18.42 7.24
C GLU A 293 5.59 -18.95 6.90
N ALA A 294 5.13 -20.01 7.59
CA ALA A 294 3.82 -20.59 7.34
C ALA A 294 2.65 -19.62 7.62
N SER A 295 2.76 -18.79 8.66
CA SER A 295 1.73 -17.82 9.02
C SER A 295 1.66 -16.68 8.01
N ILE A 296 2.80 -16.15 7.56
CA ILE A 296 2.85 -15.12 6.51
C ILE A 296 2.25 -15.65 5.21
N ASP A 297 2.69 -16.82 4.73
CA ASP A 297 2.20 -17.39 3.46
C ASP A 297 0.69 -17.67 3.50
N PHE A 298 0.21 -18.21 4.62
CA PHE A 298 -1.21 -18.50 4.82
C PHE A 298 -2.04 -17.21 4.83
N HIS A 299 -1.63 -16.19 5.61
CA HIS A 299 -2.37 -14.94 5.70
C HIS A 299 -2.30 -14.14 4.38
N ASN A 300 -1.17 -14.16 3.68
CA ASN A 300 -1.04 -13.57 2.35
C ASN A 300 -2.04 -14.20 1.38
N THR A 301 -2.16 -15.53 1.41
CA THR A 301 -3.15 -16.27 0.61
C THR A 301 -4.57 -15.87 0.97
N LYS A 302 -4.91 -15.79 2.26
CA LYS A 302 -6.26 -15.39 2.71
C LYS A 302 -6.66 -13.98 2.28
N ILE A 303 -5.74 -13.02 2.35
CA ILE A 303 -6.00 -11.65 1.88
C ILE A 303 -6.18 -11.60 0.37
N LEU A 304 -5.36 -12.31 -0.40
CA LEU A 304 -5.51 -12.39 -1.86
C LEU A 304 -6.82 -13.09 -2.27
N GLU A 305 -7.20 -14.17 -1.58
CA GLU A 305 -8.49 -14.83 -1.78
C GLU A 305 -9.67 -13.90 -1.50
N PHE A 306 -9.60 -13.12 -0.41
CA PHE A 306 -10.58 -12.09 -0.09
C PHE A 306 -10.66 -11.08 -1.25
N PHE A 307 -9.56 -10.45 -1.65
CA PHE A 307 -9.55 -9.47 -2.74
C PHE A 307 -10.10 -10.02 -4.06
N ASN A 308 -9.66 -11.20 -4.48
CA ASN A 308 -10.09 -11.82 -5.72
C ASN A 308 -11.59 -12.18 -5.72
N ARG A 309 -12.17 -12.41 -4.54
CA ARG A 309 -13.60 -12.68 -4.37
C ARG A 309 -14.42 -11.38 -4.31
N VAL A 310 -13.99 -10.38 -3.54
CA VAL A 310 -14.83 -9.22 -3.21
C VAL A 310 -14.64 -8.03 -4.15
N LEU A 311 -13.41 -7.75 -4.61
CA LEU A 311 -13.15 -6.53 -5.39
C LEU A 311 -13.88 -6.51 -6.74
N PRO A 312 -14.05 -7.64 -7.46
CA PRO A 312 -14.89 -7.65 -8.66
C PRO A 312 -16.36 -7.30 -8.40
N LEU A 313 -16.85 -7.45 -7.15
CA LEU A 313 -18.25 -7.17 -6.79
C LEU A 313 -18.49 -5.68 -6.61
N VAL A 314 -17.53 -4.94 -6.03
CA VAL A 314 -17.65 -3.51 -5.71
C VAL A 314 -17.27 -2.59 -6.88
N GLN A 315 -16.77 -3.15 -7.98
CA GLN A 315 -16.29 -2.42 -9.17
C GLN A 315 -17.38 -2.14 -10.23
N ASN A 316 -18.55 -2.76 -10.12
CA ASN A 316 -19.66 -2.65 -11.08
C ASN A 316 -20.66 -1.56 -10.70
#